data_AF-A0A2M8NSE4-F1
#
_entry.id   AF-A0A2M8NSE4-F1
#
_cell.length_a   1.000
_cell.length_b   1.000
_cell.length_c   1.000
_cell.angle_alpha   90.00
_cell.angle_beta   90.00
_cell.angle_gamma   90.00
#
_symmetry.space_group_name_H-M   'P 1'
#
loop_
_entity.id
_entity.type
_entity.pdbx_description
1 polymer ?
#
loop_
_entity_poly.entity_id
_entity_poly.type
_entity_poly.pdbx_seq_one_letter_code
_entity_poly.pdbx_strand_id
1 'polypeptide(L)'
;MNIKTTKTDNPLTFGMALTGGIGLVLMIVALGIGVVQGESGNTGAVGLLFLGGLVLLIIGVGAWIAVTRPFAHFDDITQPKDTGHGHGSDDHHEPEALVEGEKPALPAGESHH
;
A
#
# COMPACT_ATOMS: atom_id res chain seq x y z
N MET A 1 -3.96 19.28 -30.63
CA MET A 1 -4.48 19.05 -29.27
C MET A 1 -3.75 17.84 -28.70
N ASN A 2 -2.86 18.04 -27.72
CA ASN A 2 -2.07 16.95 -27.14
C ASN A 2 -2.79 16.47 -25.87
N ILE A 3 -3.45 15.31 -25.94
CA ILE A 3 -4.17 14.75 -24.78
C ILE A 3 -3.13 14.02 -23.93
N LYS A 4 -2.78 14.59 -22.78
CA LYS A 4 -1.96 13.91 -21.78
C LYS A 4 -2.83 12.85 -21.10
N THR A 5 -2.64 11.58 -21.45
CA THR A 5 -3.24 10.45 -20.73
C THR A 5 -2.37 10.14 -19.52
N THR A 6 -2.92 10.29 -18.31
CA THR A 6 -2.23 9.89 -17.08
C THR A 6 -2.36 8.39 -16.93
N LYS A 7 -1.25 7.66 -17.00
CA LYS A 7 -1.24 6.21 -16.81
C LYS A 7 -1.51 5.92 -15.34
N THR A 8 -2.37 4.94 -15.07
CA THR A 8 -2.59 4.44 -13.71
C THR A 8 -1.50 3.43 -13.38
N ASP A 9 -0.73 3.68 -12.32
CA ASP A 9 0.39 2.82 -11.92
C ASP A 9 -0.07 1.51 -11.27
N ASN A 10 -1.28 1.49 -10.71
CA ASN A 10 -1.88 0.30 -10.09
C ASN A 10 -3.32 0.07 -10.58
N PRO A 11 -3.50 -0.60 -11.73
CA PRO A 11 -4.83 -0.81 -12.33
C PRO A 11 -5.74 -1.67 -11.45
N LEU A 12 -5.17 -2.57 -10.63
CA LEU A 12 -5.94 -3.40 -9.71
C LEU A 12 -6.57 -2.56 -8.59
N THR A 13 -5.77 -1.70 -7.95
CA THR A 13 -6.26 -0.78 -6.92
C THR A 13 -7.26 0.21 -7.48
N PHE A 14 -7.03 0.70 -8.70
CA PHE A 14 -7.98 1.55 -9.41
C PHE A 14 -9.31 0.84 -9.66
N GLY A 15 -9.29 -0.43 -10.10
CA GLY A 15 -10.49 -1.23 -10.28
C GLY A 15 -11.30 -1.37 -8.98
N MET A 16 -10.64 -1.68 -7.86
CA MET A 16 -11.29 -1.78 -6.54
C MET A 16 -11.91 -0.45 -6.09
N ALA A 17 -11.20 0.67 -6.33
CA ALA A 17 -11.73 2.01 -6.05
C ALA A 17 -12.94 2.35 -6.92
N LEU A 18 -12.94 1.94 -8.20
CA LEU A 18 -14.06 2.13 -9.11
C LEU A 18 -15.28 1.30 -8.65
N THR A 19 -15.08 0.04 -8.28
CA THR A 19 -16.13 -0.83 -7.72
C THR A 19 -16.74 -0.23 -6.46
N GLY A 20 -15.91 0.20 -5.51
CA GLY A 20 -16.40 0.85 -4.28
C GLY A 20 -17.10 2.19 -4.56
N GLY A 21 -16.56 2.99 -5.49
CA GLY A 21 -17.12 4.26 -5.91
C GLY A 21 -18.50 4.12 -6.58
N ILE A 22 -18.69 3.12 -7.44
CA ILE A 22 -20.01 2.80 -8.02
C ILE A 22 -21.00 2.45 -6.91
N GLY A 23 -20.58 1.63 -5.94
CA GLY A 23 -21.42 1.28 -4.80
C GLY A 23 -21.91 2.51 -4.04
N LEU A 24 -21.00 3.44 -3.74
CA LEU A 24 -21.32 4.72 -3.10
C LEU A 24 -22.30 5.57 -3.93
N VAL A 25 -22.05 5.71 -5.23
CA VAL A 25 -22.92 6.48 -6.13
C VAL A 25 -24.32 5.90 -6.16
N LEU A 26 -24.46 4.57 -6.24
CA LEU A 26 -25.77 3.90 -6.22
C LEU A 26 -26.52 4.16 -4.91
N MET A 27 -25.83 4.16 -3.76
CA MET A 27 -26.45 4.49 -2.48
C MET A 27 -26.98 5.93 -2.45
N ILE A 28 -26.19 6.90 -2.94
CA ILE A 28 -26.61 8.31 -3.00
C ILE A 28 -27.82 8.47 -3.92
N VAL A 29 -27.81 7.82 -5.09
CA VAL A 29 -28.95 7.84 -6.02
C VAL A 29 -30.18 7.18 -5.40
N ALA A 30 -30.04 6.06 -4.70
CA ALA A 30 -31.15 5.40 -4.00
C ALA A 30 -31.83 6.34 -3.01
N LEU A 31 -31.03 7.03 -2.18
CA LEU A 31 -31.52 7.98 -1.19
C LEU A 31 -32.21 9.18 -1.86
N GLY A 32 -31.64 9.71 -2.94
CA GLY A 32 -32.25 10.78 -3.72
C GLY A 32 -33.62 10.38 -4.29
N ILE A 33 -33.73 9.17 -4.85
CA ILE A 33 -35.01 8.63 -5.33
C ILE A 33 -36.02 8.48 -4.19
N GLY A 34 -35.58 7.95 -3.05
CA GLY A 34 -36.42 7.77 -1.87
C GLY A 34 -37.00 9.09 -1.35
N VAL A 35 -36.21 10.16 -1.34
CA VAL A 35 -36.67 11.51 -0.94
C VAL A 35 -37.65 12.09 -1.96
N VAL A 36 -37.39 11.95 -3.26
CA VAL A 36 -38.25 12.54 -4.31
C VAL A 36 -39.59 11.84 -4.43
N GLN A 37 -39.62 10.50 -4.37
CA GLN A 37 -40.86 9.74 -4.56
C GLN A 37 -41.68 9.57 -3.27
N GLY A 38 -41.06 9.68 -2.09
CA GLY A 38 -41.74 9.53 -0.81
C GLY A 38 -42.57 8.24 -0.74
N GLU A 39 -43.80 8.36 -0.24
CA GLU A 39 -44.71 7.22 -0.03
C GLU A 39 -45.30 6.63 -1.33
N SER A 40 -45.18 7.35 -2.45
CA SER A 40 -45.57 6.83 -3.77
C SER A 40 -44.51 5.95 -4.41
N GLY A 41 -43.29 5.94 -3.86
CA GLY A 41 -42.15 5.19 -4.39
C GLY A 41 -42.16 3.72 -3.99
N ASN A 42 -41.61 2.86 -4.85
CA ASN A 42 -41.40 1.45 -4.52
C ASN A 42 -40.25 1.30 -3.51
N THR A 43 -40.60 1.24 -2.22
CA THR A 43 -39.64 1.10 -1.11
C THR A 43 -38.75 -0.14 -1.24
N GLY A 44 -39.29 -1.26 -1.74
CA GLY A 44 -38.54 -2.48 -1.96
C GLY A 44 -37.42 -2.31 -2.99
N ALA A 45 -37.74 -1.67 -4.12
CA ALA A 45 -36.75 -1.38 -5.17
C ALA A 45 -35.68 -0.40 -4.69
N VAL A 46 -36.06 0.66 -3.99
CA VAL A 46 -35.11 1.64 -3.41
C VAL A 46 -34.20 0.97 -2.38
N GLY A 47 -34.76 0.15 -1.50
CA GLY A 47 -34.01 -0.60 -0.49
C GLY A 47 -33.02 -1.59 -1.12
N LEU A 48 -33.43 -2.31 -2.17
CA LEU A 48 -32.54 -3.21 -2.92
C LEU A 48 -31.42 -2.47 -3.65
N LEU A 49 -31.71 -1.30 -4.25
CA LEU A 49 -30.70 -0.46 -4.90
C LEU A 49 -29.65 0.00 -3.89
N PHE A 50 -30.09 0.48 -2.72
CA PHE A 50 -29.22 0.91 -1.64
C PHE A 50 -28.37 -0.25 -1.11
N LEU A 51 -29.00 -1.39 -0.82
CA LEU A 51 -28.31 -2.57 -0.33
C LEU A 51 -27.30 -3.11 -1.34
N GLY A 52 -27.65 -3.12 -2.63
CA GLY A 52 -26.73 -3.47 -3.71
C GLY A 52 -25.50 -2.55 -3.72
N GLY A 53 -25.72 -1.24 -3.62
CA GLY A 53 -24.63 -0.26 -3.50
C GLY A 53 -23.74 -0.49 -2.27
N LEU A 54 -24.34 -0.82 -1.12
CA LEU A 54 -23.61 -1.14 0.10
C LEU A 54 -22.74 -2.40 -0.05
N VAL A 55 -23.26 -3.46 -0.66
CA VAL A 55 -22.50 -4.70 -0.93
C VAL A 55 -21.32 -4.41 -1.85
N LEU A 56 -21.53 -3.64 -2.92
CA LEU A 56 -20.46 -3.20 -3.83
C LEU A 56 -19.37 -2.40 -3.10
N LEU A 57 -19.77 -1.50 -2.21
CA LEU A 57 -18.84 -0.71 -1.39
C LEU A 57 -18.03 -1.62 -0.45
N ILE A 58 -18.68 -2.55 0.25
CA ILE A 58 -18.01 -3.51 1.16
C ILE A 58 -17.02 -4.38 0.38
N ILE A 59 -17.40 -4.87 -0.80
CA ILE A 59 -16.51 -5.67 -1.64
C ILE A 59 -15.31 -4.83 -2.11
N GLY A 60 -15.53 -3.60 -2.57
CA GLY A 60 -14.44 -2.72 -3.02
C GLY A 60 -13.44 -2.42 -1.90
N VAL A 61 -13.93 -2.05 -0.71
CA VAL A 61 -13.08 -1.77 0.46
C VAL A 61 -12.41 -3.04 0.98
N GLY A 62 -13.17 -4.14 1.10
CA GLY A 62 -12.66 -5.42 1.59
C GLY A 62 -11.58 -6.00 0.68
N ALA A 63 -11.79 -5.95 -0.64
CA ALA A 63 -10.78 -6.36 -1.62
C ALA A 63 -9.53 -5.49 -1.51
N TRP A 64 -9.68 -4.17 -1.36
CA TRP A 64 -8.55 -3.27 -1.19
C TRP A 64 -7.72 -3.60 0.06
N ILE A 65 -8.37 -3.82 1.21
CA ILE A 65 -7.71 -4.23 2.45
C ILE A 65 -6.99 -5.58 2.27
N ALA A 66 -7.63 -6.54 1.61
CA ALA A 66 -7.07 -7.87 1.39
C ALA A 66 -5.82 -7.84 0.49
N VAL A 67 -5.80 -6.96 -0.53
CA VAL A 67 -4.69 -6.83 -1.48
C VAL A 67 -3.55 -6.00 -0.90
N THR A 68 -3.86 -4.82 -0.36
CA THR A 68 -2.83 -3.89 0.12
C THR A 68 -2.26 -4.29 1.47
N ARG A 69 -3.01 -5.09 2.25
CA ARG A 69 -2.66 -5.56 3.59
C ARG A 69 -1.95 -4.46 4.38
N PRO A 70 -2.60 -3.31 4.61
CA PRO A 70 -1.96 -2.14 5.23
C PRO A 70 -1.38 -2.48 6.62
N PHE A 71 -1.88 -3.58 7.21
CA PHE A 71 -1.44 -4.10 8.50
C PHE A 71 -0.27 -5.07 8.51
N ALA A 72 0.32 -5.41 7.36
CA ALA A 72 1.41 -6.38 7.30
C ALA A 72 2.73 -5.88 7.93
N HIS A 73 2.93 -4.56 8.07
CA HIS A 73 4.20 -3.95 8.49
C HIS A 73 4.04 -2.96 9.66
N PHE A 74 3.10 -3.20 10.58
CA PHE A 74 2.90 -2.32 11.75
C PHE A 74 3.99 -2.44 12.84
N ASP A 75 4.90 -3.41 12.74
CA ASP A 75 5.88 -3.74 13.79
C ASP A 75 7.30 -3.94 13.24
N ASP A 76 7.74 -3.05 12.35
CA ASP A 76 9.15 -2.95 11.95
C ASP A 76 9.72 -1.61 12.42
N ILE A 77 9.70 -1.40 13.74
CA ILE A 77 10.30 -0.22 14.39
C ILE A 77 11.84 -0.28 14.38
N THR A 78 12.40 -1.47 14.13
CA THR A 78 13.83 -1.71 14.11
C THR A 78 14.47 -1.37 12.77
N GLN A 79 13.71 -1.31 11.68
CA GLN A 79 14.20 -0.80 10.40
C GLN A 79 13.80 0.68 10.24
N PRO A 80 14.78 1.61 10.14
CA PRO A 80 14.46 2.97 9.77
C PRO A 80 13.87 2.97 8.35
N LYS A 81 12.63 3.45 8.21
CA LYS A 81 12.09 3.80 6.89
C LYS A 81 12.93 4.95 6.37
N ASP A 82 13.67 4.73 5.28
CA ASP A 82 14.33 5.82 4.57
C ASP A 82 13.28 6.86 4.18
N THR A 83 13.34 8.04 4.82
CA THR A 83 12.38 9.12 4.61
C THR A 83 12.81 10.07 3.49
N GLY A 84 13.85 9.73 2.71
CA GLY A 84 14.31 10.54 1.58
C GLY A 84 14.81 11.93 1.99
N HIS A 85 15.22 12.10 3.25
CA HIS A 85 15.78 13.34 3.78
C HIS A 85 17.23 13.11 4.22
N GLY A 86 18.07 12.70 3.26
CA GLY A 86 19.52 12.66 3.44
C GLY A 86 20.11 14.06 3.26
N HIS A 87 20.39 14.74 4.36
CA HIS A 87 21.38 15.81 4.39
C HIS A 87 22.73 15.23 4.82
N GLY A 88 23.73 15.32 3.94
CA GLY A 88 25.14 15.02 4.21
C GLY A 88 25.46 13.52 4.20
N SER A 89 26.49 13.03 3.54
CA SER A 89 27.72 13.67 3.06
C SER A 89 28.30 12.80 1.95
N ASP A 90 28.76 13.45 0.87
CA ASP A 90 29.93 12.97 0.14
C ASP A 90 31.01 12.63 1.17
N ASP A 91 31.44 11.37 1.24
CA ASP A 91 32.85 11.02 1.36
C ASP A 91 33.03 9.50 1.24
N HIS A 92 33.80 9.17 0.20
CA HIS A 92 34.45 7.91 -0.12
C HIS A 92 34.82 7.04 1.10
N HIS A 93 34.36 5.78 1.12
CA HIS A 93 35.15 4.66 1.62
C HIS A 93 34.62 3.33 1.06
N GLU A 94 35.21 2.91 -0.07
CA GLU A 94 35.21 1.51 -0.50
C GLU A 94 35.98 0.68 0.56
N PRO A 95 35.42 -0.39 1.15
CA PRO A 95 36.23 -1.33 1.90
C PRO A 95 37.03 -2.19 0.93
N GLU A 96 38.35 -1.99 0.94
CA GLU A 96 39.34 -2.86 0.28
C GLU A 96 39.07 -4.32 0.61
N ALA A 97 39.06 -5.14 -0.44
CA ALA A 97 38.96 -6.59 -0.36
C ALA A 97 40.07 -7.15 0.55
N LEU A 98 39.66 -7.79 1.66
CA LEU A 98 40.56 -8.53 2.52
C LEU A 98 41.11 -9.74 1.77
N VAL A 99 42.37 -9.62 1.34
CA VAL A 99 43.19 -10.68 0.79
C VAL A 99 43.32 -11.81 1.81
N GLU A 100 43.06 -13.01 1.31
CA GLU A 100 43.18 -14.29 1.95
C GLU A 100 44.62 -14.57 2.43
N GLY A 101 44.78 -14.77 3.74
CA GLY A 101 45.69 -15.79 4.29
C GLY A 101 47.18 -15.46 4.48
N GLU A 102 47.52 -14.50 5.34
CA GLU A 102 48.86 -14.46 5.98
C GLU A 102 48.80 -15.15 7.36
N LYS A 103 49.50 -16.29 7.50
CA LYS A 103 49.63 -17.02 8.78
C LYS A 103 50.64 -16.29 9.68
N PRO A 104 50.31 -15.97 10.95
CA PRO A 104 51.32 -15.40 11.85
C PRO A 104 52.28 -16.50 12.32
N ALA A 105 53.58 -16.33 12.07
CA ALA A 105 54.63 -17.14 12.67
C ALA A 105 54.75 -16.81 14.17
N LEU A 106 54.68 -17.84 15.03
CA LEU A 106 54.94 -17.72 16.47
C LEU A 106 56.43 -17.41 16.72
N PRO A 107 56.79 -16.47 17.60
CA PRO A 107 58.16 -16.34 18.06
C PRO A 107 58.51 -17.49 19.01
N ALA A 108 59.52 -18.28 18.64
CA ALA A 108 60.17 -19.25 19.51
C ALA A 108 60.96 -18.49 20.59
N GLY A 109 60.50 -18.56 21.84
CA GLY A 109 61.25 -18.09 22.99
C GLY A 109 62.45 -19.00 23.26
N GLU A 110 63.62 -18.38 23.35
CA GLU A 110 64.91 -19.01 23.62
C GLU A 110 65.02 -19.59 25.05
N SER A 111 65.90 -20.57 25.13
CA SER A 111 66.37 -21.36 26.27
C SER A 111 66.91 -20.57 27.46
N HIS A 112 66.63 -21.03 28.69
CA HIS A 112 67.48 -20.79 29.85
C HIS A 112 67.52 -22.00 30.80
N HIS A 113 68.74 -22.56 30.91
CA HIS A 113 69.38 -23.33 31.99
C HIS A 113 68.83 -24.69 32.44
#